data_AF-A0A956BAN1-F1
#
_entry.id   AF-A0A956BAN1-F1
#
_cell.length_a   1.000
_cell.length_b   1.000
_cell.length_c   1.000
_cell.angle_alpha   90.00
_cell.angle_beta   90.00
_cell.angle_gamma   90.00
#
_symmetry.space_group_name_H-M   'P 1'
#
loop_
_entity.id
_entity.type
_entity.pdbx_description
1 polymer ?
#
loop_
_entity_poly.entity_id
_entity_poly.type
_entity_poly.pdbx_seq_one_letter_code
_entity_poly.pdbx_strand_id
1 'polypeptide(L)'
;MVRTLRRGLAAVLLTGCGGGADVAPQSTTPDACKVGEAQLARQLGPELKKVVLRTPLPMKPPPGEDAKPAPSGCALVYEPVGEEMPSELPAGETMEAGADHQLAIALADSAGSVVLTMIDPSKPSPGRVRLVASARDVDADGQAELVIEESDGEVETPYRGLRVFAYAPGVERARELFAQALKVTTAEGLTIVPTWKTGAIDGKRAIIYDGAGTYAIYTFDPGTRTFTFDEAATAAKNPKPAAEPAPPIEGQPAPGEAPPADAEKKPTFELP
;
A
#
# COMPACT_ATOMS: atom_id res chain seq x y z
N MET A 1 13.43 81.62 38.47
CA MET A 1 12.24 80.74 38.46
C MET A 1 12.53 79.59 39.41
N VAL A 2 11.95 79.67 40.62
CA VAL A 2 10.85 78.82 41.10
C VAL A 2 11.32 77.42 41.53
N ARG A 3 11.40 77.30 42.87
CA ARG A 3 11.03 76.21 43.79
C ARG A 3 11.74 74.85 43.67
N THR A 4 12.61 74.46 44.61
CA THR A 4 12.43 74.03 46.02
C THR A 4 11.75 72.65 46.20
N LEU A 5 12.36 71.86 47.11
CA LEU A 5 11.89 70.68 47.88
C LEU A 5 12.35 69.30 47.37
N ARG A 6 13.38 68.67 47.93
CA ARG A 6 13.59 68.10 49.30
C ARG A 6 12.63 66.96 49.68
N ARG A 7 13.28 65.83 50.01
CA ARG A 7 12.86 64.71 50.90
C ARG A 7 11.74 63.84 50.30
N GLY A 8 11.77 62.51 50.40
CA GLY A 8 12.54 61.59 51.21
C GLY A 8 11.70 60.30 51.35
N LEU A 9 12.29 59.27 51.95
CA LEU A 9 11.68 57.98 52.32
C LEU A 9 11.25 57.09 51.14
N ALA A 10 11.18 55.77 51.25
CA ALA A 10 11.74 54.74 52.12
C ALA A 10 11.26 53.42 51.48
N ALA A 11 11.94 52.33 51.82
CA ALA A 11 11.72 50.95 51.41
C ALA A 11 10.27 50.53 51.13
N VAL A 12 10.10 49.72 50.08
CA VAL A 12 9.14 48.61 50.07
C VAL A 12 9.84 47.38 49.50
N LEU A 13 10.19 46.47 50.41
CA LEU A 13 10.34 45.05 50.13
C LEU A 13 8.95 44.51 49.75
N LEU A 14 8.76 44.21 48.47
CA LEU A 14 7.66 43.38 48.01
C LEU A 14 8.20 41.98 47.76
N THR A 15 8.11 41.14 48.79
CA THR A 15 7.91 39.71 48.62
C THR A 15 6.57 39.50 47.91
N GLY A 16 6.62 39.06 46.66
CA GLY A 16 5.47 38.59 45.89
C GLY A 16 5.91 37.46 44.98
N CYS A 17 5.40 36.25 45.24
CA CYS A 17 5.56 35.05 44.44
C CYS A 17 5.33 35.32 42.95
N GLY A 18 6.35 35.14 42.12
CA GLY A 18 6.23 35.32 40.69
C GLY A 18 7.51 34.88 39.99
N GLY A 19 7.53 33.64 39.53
CA GLY A 19 8.63 33.07 38.77
C GLY A 19 8.22 31.65 38.44
N GLY A 20 7.66 31.48 37.25
CA GLY A 20 6.82 30.35 36.88
C GLY A 20 7.41 29.01 37.27
N ALA A 21 6.54 28.13 37.76
CA ALA A 21 6.66 26.77 37.28
C ALA A 21 6.75 26.89 35.76
N ASP A 22 7.90 26.47 35.22
CA ASP A 22 8.03 26.07 33.82
C ASP A 22 7.00 24.97 33.57
N VAL A 23 5.73 25.39 33.46
CA VAL A 23 4.75 24.66 32.69
C VAL A 23 5.23 24.89 31.27
N ALA A 24 6.18 24.04 30.86
CA ALA A 24 6.45 23.84 29.45
C ALA A 24 5.08 23.82 28.76
N PRO A 25 4.83 24.68 27.77
CA PRO A 25 3.54 24.70 27.10
C PRO A 25 3.28 23.25 26.69
N GLN A 26 2.30 22.62 27.34
CA GLN A 26 1.88 21.28 26.97
C GLN A 26 1.42 21.45 25.54
N SER A 27 2.26 21.01 24.60
CA SER A 27 1.94 21.11 23.20
C SER A 27 0.80 20.13 22.98
N THR A 28 -0.42 20.63 23.07
CA THR A 28 -1.64 19.85 22.84
C THR A 28 -1.79 19.67 21.35
N THR A 29 -0.89 18.89 20.74
CA THR A 29 -1.12 18.44 19.37
C THR A 29 -2.43 17.67 19.37
N PRO A 30 -3.42 18.11 18.58
CA PRO A 30 -4.68 17.42 18.54
C PRO A 30 -4.45 15.97 18.13
N ASP A 31 -5.11 15.05 18.82
CA ASP A 31 -5.13 13.64 18.46
C ASP A 31 -5.87 13.50 17.11
N ALA A 32 -5.13 13.25 16.03
CA ALA A 32 -5.69 13.18 14.68
C ALA A 32 -6.77 12.10 14.55
N CYS A 33 -6.73 11.03 15.34
CA CYS A 33 -7.80 10.04 15.33
C CYS A 33 -9.10 10.61 15.89
N LYS A 34 -9.03 11.28 17.05
CA LYS A 34 -10.22 11.90 17.67
C LYS A 34 -10.77 13.04 16.83
N VAL A 35 -9.91 13.93 16.34
CA VAL A 35 -10.33 15.06 15.51
C VAL A 35 -10.88 14.56 14.18
N GLY A 36 -10.19 13.63 13.53
CA GLY A 36 -10.63 13.02 12.28
C GLY A 36 -11.98 12.32 12.40
N GLU A 37 -12.20 11.54 13.46
CA GLU A 37 -13.50 10.92 13.71
C GLU A 37 -14.62 11.95 13.95
N ALA A 38 -14.34 13.01 14.72
CA ALA A 38 -15.31 14.07 14.94
C ALA A 38 -15.61 14.88 13.66
N GLN A 39 -14.65 15.01 12.74
CA GLN A 39 -14.87 15.59 11.42
C GLN A 39 -15.68 14.63 10.54
N LEU A 40 -15.35 13.33 10.55
CA LEU A 40 -16.05 12.30 9.79
C LEU A 40 -17.53 12.21 10.19
N ALA A 41 -17.81 12.19 11.50
CA ALA A 41 -19.17 12.20 12.03
C ALA A 41 -19.94 13.48 11.66
N ARG A 42 -19.27 14.63 11.58
CA ARG A 42 -19.90 15.89 11.12
C ARG A 42 -20.16 15.90 9.62
N GLN A 43 -19.25 15.34 8.83
CA GLN A 43 -19.35 15.31 7.37
C GLN A 43 -20.42 14.32 6.89
N LEU A 44 -20.51 13.14 7.51
CA LEU A 44 -21.47 12.09 7.14
C LEU A 44 -22.79 12.18 7.91
N GLY A 45 -22.78 12.74 9.13
CA GLY A 45 -23.96 12.87 9.97
C GLY A 45 -24.69 11.53 10.16
N PRO A 46 -25.99 11.42 9.81
CA PRO A 46 -26.77 10.20 9.98
C PRO A 46 -26.34 9.06 9.05
N GLU A 47 -25.55 9.34 8.00
CA GLU A 47 -25.05 8.32 7.08
C GLU A 47 -23.85 7.54 7.65
N LEU A 48 -23.26 7.98 8.77
CA LEU A 48 -22.23 7.23 9.47
C LEU A 48 -22.87 6.25 10.46
N LYS A 49 -22.73 4.95 10.21
CA LYS A 49 -23.16 3.92 11.17
C LYS A 49 -22.18 3.80 12.33
N LYS A 50 -20.90 3.58 12.04
CA LYS A 50 -19.82 3.52 13.04
C LYS A 50 -18.43 3.61 12.40
N VAL A 51 -17.46 4.03 13.20
CA VAL A 51 -16.02 3.82 12.93
C VAL A 51 -15.63 2.46 13.49
N VAL A 52 -15.12 1.57 12.63
CA VAL A 52 -14.77 0.19 13.01
C VAL A 52 -13.32 0.03 13.42
N LEU A 53 -12.41 0.83 12.84
CA LEU A 53 -10.99 0.77 13.12
C LEU A 53 -10.37 2.16 13.10
N ARG A 54 -9.45 2.38 14.04
CA ARG A 54 -8.60 3.57 14.14
C ARG A 54 -7.16 3.09 14.12
N THR A 55 -6.41 3.50 13.10
CA THR A 55 -5.00 3.15 12.97
C THR A 55 -4.17 4.44 13.01
N PRO A 56 -3.50 4.74 14.12
CA PRO A 56 -2.56 5.85 14.19
C PRO A 56 -1.46 5.68 13.14
N LEU A 57 -1.12 6.76 12.45
CA LEU A 57 -0.06 6.80 11.46
C LEU A 57 1.21 7.35 12.12
N PRO A 58 2.28 6.56 12.24
CA PRO A 58 3.54 7.00 12.82
C PRO A 58 4.24 7.97 11.86
N MET A 59 3.94 9.27 11.99
CA MET A 59 4.59 10.30 11.18
C MET A 59 5.88 10.76 11.86
N LYS A 60 6.97 10.84 11.08
CA LYS A 60 8.19 11.50 11.56
C LYS A 60 8.02 13.02 11.51
N PRO A 61 8.64 13.77 12.44
CA PRO A 61 8.70 15.22 12.34
C PRO A 61 9.45 15.65 11.07
N PRO A 62 9.13 16.82 10.50
CA PRO A 62 9.87 17.38 9.39
C PRO A 62 11.36 17.56 9.74
N PRO A 63 12.29 17.38 8.79
CA PRO A 63 13.72 17.61 9.03
C PRO A 63 13.97 19.03 9.55
N GLY A 64 14.69 19.16 10.68
CA GLY A 64 15.06 20.46 11.26
C GLY A 64 14.05 21.06 12.23
N GLU A 65 12.97 20.35 12.57
CA GLU A 65 11.95 20.80 13.54
C GLU A 65 11.94 19.95 14.83
N ASP A 66 13.12 19.68 15.41
CA ASP A 66 13.31 18.82 16.59
C ASP A 66 12.56 19.28 17.86
N ALA A 67 11.97 20.49 17.87
CA ALA A 67 11.25 21.07 18.99
C ALA A 67 9.73 21.09 18.84
N LYS A 68 9.17 20.68 17.69
CA LYS A 68 7.71 20.62 17.53
C LYS A 68 7.19 19.25 17.94
N PRO A 69 5.99 19.18 18.55
CA PRO A 69 5.37 17.89 18.80
C PRO A 69 5.19 17.13 17.49
N ALA A 70 5.42 15.82 17.54
CA ALA A 70 5.31 14.97 16.37
C ALA A 70 3.91 15.17 15.72
N PRO A 71 3.85 15.55 14.43
CA PRO A 71 2.59 15.61 13.71
C PRO A 71 1.91 14.24 13.80
N SER A 72 0.59 14.20 13.99
CA SER A 72 -0.16 12.96 14.13
C SER A 72 -1.06 12.74 12.92
N GLY A 73 -1.21 11.47 12.52
CA GLY A 73 -2.13 11.07 11.45
C GLY A 73 -2.96 9.86 11.89
N CYS A 74 -4.08 9.63 11.23
CA CYS A 74 -4.94 8.49 11.51
C CYS A 74 -5.65 7.98 10.25
N ALA A 75 -5.60 6.67 10.03
CA ALA A 75 -6.51 6.00 9.12
C ALA A 75 -7.76 5.54 9.88
N LEU A 76 -8.92 5.87 9.33
CA LEU A 76 -10.24 5.56 9.87
C LEU A 76 -10.96 4.65 8.88
N VAL A 77 -11.23 3.41 9.30
CA VAL A 77 -12.14 2.53 8.57
C VAL A 77 -13.51 2.67 9.19
N TYR A 78 -14.53 2.92 8.39
CA TYR A 78 -15.90 3.14 8.86
C TYR A 78 -16.92 2.39 8.00
N GLU A 79 -18.08 2.11 8.61
CA GLU A 79 -19.26 1.59 7.93
C GLU A 79 -20.24 2.76 7.72
N PRO A 80 -20.63 3.10 6.48
CA PRO A 80 -21.80 3.92 6.24
C PRO A 80 -23.09 3.14 6.58
N VAL A 81 -24.19 3.86 6.82
CA VAL A 81 -25.53 3.25 6.83
C VAL A 81 -25.80 2.77 5.40
N GLY A 82 -26.08 1.47 5.25
CA GLY A 82 -26.48 0.92 3.95
C GLY A 82 -27.83 1.49 3.54
N GLU A 83 -28.02 1.80 2.26
CA GLU A 83 -29.36 2.07 1.74
C GLU A 83 -30.23 0.82 1.99
N GLU A 84 -31.40 1.00 2.60
CA GLU A 84 -32.40 -0.07 2.67
C GLU A 84 -32.74 -0.45 1.22
N MET A 85 -32.37 -1.66 0.82
CA MET A 85 -32.80 -2.17 -0.48
C MET A 85 -34.33 -2.18 -0.53
N PRO A 86 -34.95 -1.81 -1.67
CA PRO A 86 -36.40 -1.90 -1.83
C PRO A 86 -36.87 -3.33 -1.54
N SER A 87 -37.92 -3.44 -0.74
CA SER A 87 -38.42 -4.66 -0.09
C SER A 87 -39.05 -5.72 -1.02
N GLU A 88 -38.74 -5.71 -2.32
CA GLU A 88 -39.18 -6.73 -3.27
C GLU A 88 -38.00 -7.25 -4.09
N LEU A 89 -37.34 -8.29 -3.57
CA LEU A 89 -36.52 -9.18 -4.39
C LEU A 89 -37.40 -10.33 -4.89
N PRO A 90 -37.26 -10.76 -6.16
CA PRO A 90 -37.90 -11.97 -6.65
C PRO A 90 -37.49 -13.18 -5.80
N ALA A 91 -38.43 -14.08 -5.53
CA ALA A 91 -38.19 -15.28 -4.74
C ALA A 91 -37.09 -16.15 -5.38
N GLY A 92 -35.93 -16.22 -4.74
CA GLY A 92 -34.81 -17.08 -5.16
C GLY A 92 -33.41 -16.48 -5.00
N GLU A 93 -33.27 -15.18 -4.73
CA GLU A 93 -31.96 -14.56 -4.53
C GLU A 93 -31.63 -14.38 -3.05
N THR A 94 -30.64 -15.12 -2.57
CA THR A 94 -29.96 -14.84 -1.29
C THR A 94 -29.01 -13.66 -1.50
N MET A 95 -29.31 -12.52 -0.89
CA MET A 95 -28.30 -11.49 -0.68
C MET A 95 -27.62 -11.68 0.67
N GLU A 96 -26.32 -11.97 0.66
CA GLU A 96 -25.49 -11.76 1.83
C GLU A 96 -24.96 -10.32 1.83
N ALA A 97 -25.62 -9.43 2.57
CA ALA A 97 -25.13 -8.08 2.79
C ALA A 97 -24.03 -8.11 3.87
N GLY A 98 -22.78 -8.30 3.46
CA GLY A 98 -21.62 -7.97 4.29
C GLY A 98 -21.62 -6.49 4.65
N ALA A 99 -21.18 -6.12 5.85
CA ALA A 99 -21.04 -4.71 6.20
C ALA A 99 -19.89 -4.09 5.40
N ASP A 100 -20.25 -3.19 4.49
CA ASP A 100 -19.32 -2.53 3.59
C ASP A 100 -18.48 -1.48 4.32
N HIS A 101 -17.16 -1.56 4.15
CA HIS A 101 -16.24 -0.62 4.79
C HIS A 101 -15.72 0.41 3.79
N GLN A 102 -15.54 1.65 4.27
CA GLN A 102 -14.90 2.73 3.56
C GLN A 102 -13.70 3.26 4.37
N LEU A 103 -12.82 4.00 3.71
CA LEU A 103 -11.59 4.53 4.29
C LEU A 103 -11.58 6.05 4.25
N ALA A 104 -11.21 6.65 5.37
CA ALA A 104 -10.82 8.05 5.45
C ALA A 104 -9.45 8.17 6.13
N ILE A 105 -8.72 9.23 5.80
CA ILE A 105 -7.40 9.52 6.38
C ILE A 105 -7.44 10.95 6.93
N ALA A 106 -7.11 11.09 8.21
CA ALA A 106 -6.95 12.35 8.89
C ALA A 106 -5.47 12.66 9.07
N LEU A 107 -4.97 13.77 8.52
CA LEU A 107 -3.57 14.17 8.63
C LEU A 107 -3.47 15.55 9.29
N ALA A 108 -2.56 15.69 10.26
CA ALA A 108 -2.20 17.01 10.78
C ALA A 108 -1.32 17.76 9.77
N ASP A 109 -1.69 19.01 9.49
CA ASP A 109 -0.89 19.95 8.73
C ASP A 109 0.25 20.56 9.59
N SER A 110 1.10 21.37 8.97
CA SER A 110 2.22 22.03 9.64
C SER A 110 1.81 23.11 10.66
N ALA A 111 0.55 23.57 10.61
CA ALA A 111 -0.05 24.47 11.59
C ALA A 111 -0.75 23.72 12.74
N GLY A 112 -0.79 22.38 12.69
CA GLY A 112 -1.43 21.52 13.68
C GLY A 112 -2.94 21.34 13.48
N SER A 113 -3.49 21.82 12.36
CA SER A 113 -4.89 21.55 11.98
C SER A 113 -4.99 20.16 11.36
N VAL A 114 -6.05 19.43 11.66
CA VAL A 114 -6.27 18.10 11.09
C VAL A 114 -7.20 18.20 9.89
N VAL A 115 -6.76 17.65 8.76
CA VAL A 115 -7.51 17.58 7.50
C VAL A 115 -7.98 16.16 7.28
N LEU A 116 -9.29 15.97 7.11
CA LEU A 116 -9.90 14.68 6.76
C LEU A 116 -10.01 14.54 5.23
N THR A 117 -9.54 13.41 4.71
CA THR A 117 -9.66 13.03 3.30
C THR A 117 -10.41 11.70 3.18
N MET A 118 -11.50 11.71 2.43
CA MET A 118 -12.24 10.49 2.07
C MET A 118 -11.50 9.79 0.93
N ILE A 119 -11.32 8.47 1.03
CA ILE A 119 -10.61 7.68 0.02
C ILE A 119 -11.63 6.88 -0.78
N ASP A 120 -11.59 7.07 -2.10
CA ASP A 120 -12.46 6.35 -3.02
C ASP A 120 -12.17 4.83 -3.02
N PRO A 121 -13.18 4.00 -3.35
CA PRO A 121 -12.99 2.59 -3.59
C PRO A 121 -11.89 2.32 -4.62
N SER A 122 -11.16 1.23 -4.42
CA SER A 122 -10.11 0.78 -5.33
C SER A 122 -10.71 0.43 -6.69
N LYS A 123 -10.16 0.98 -7.79
CA LYS A 123 -10.56 0.59 -9.15
C LYS A 123 -10.51 -0.93 -9.43
N PRO A 124 -9.50 -1.69 -8.95
CA PRO A 124 -9.48 -3.15 -9.13
C PRO A 124 -10.50 -3.91 -8.28
N SER A 125 -11.17 -3.27 -7.32
CA SER A 125 -12.18 -3.93 -6.48
C SER A 125 -13.44 -4.23 -7.29
N PRO A 126 -14.04 -5.43 -7.16
CA PRO A 126 -15.32 -5.76 -7.79
C PRO A 126 -16.51 -4.99 -7.20
N GLY A 127 -16.29 -4.25 -6.11
CA GLY A 127 -17.32 -3.48 -5.42
C GLY A 127 -16.84 -3.02 -4.05
N ARG A 128 -17.72 -3.14 -3.06
CA ARG A 128 -17.43 -2.83 -1.66
C ARG A 128 -16.73 -4.02 -1.00
N VAL A 129 -15.79 -3.74 -0.11
CA VAL A 129 -14.87 -4.72 0.47
C VAL A 129 -14.66 -4.45 1.96
N ARG A 130 -14.24 -5.47 2.70
CA ARG A 130 -13.68 -5.32 4.04
C ARG A 130 -12.25 -4.82 3.93
N LEU A 131 -11.86 -3.94 4.85
CA LEU A 131 -10.57 -3.27 4.85
C LEU A 131 -9.82 -3.57 6.15
N VAL A 132 -8.55 -3.95 6.02
CA VAL A 132 -7.60 -4.03 7.13
C VAL A 132 -6.50 -3.00 6.88
N ALA A 133 -6.33 -2.07 7.82
CA ALA A 133 -5.32 -1.02 7.74
C ALA A 133 -4.13 -1.31 8.66
N SER A 134 -2.91 -1.04 8.19
CA SER A 134 -1.69 -1.09 9.00
C SER A 134 -0.66 -0.09 8.51
N ALA A 135 0.25 0.34 9.39
CA ALA A 135 1.40 1.15 9.01
C ALA A 135 2.63 0.22 8.86
N ARG A 136 3.29 0.23 7.70
CA ARG A 136 4.48 -0.60 7.43
C ARG A 136 5.46 0.17 6.57
N ASP A 137 6.76 0.00 6.82
CA ASP A 137 7.83 0.50 5.96
C ASP A 137 7.94 -0.42 4.73
N VAL A 138 7.17 -0.10 3.69
CA VAL A 138 7.05 -0.85 2.44
C VAL A 138 8.19 -0.50 1.50
N ASP A 139 8.59 0.78 1.49
CA ASP A 139 9.66 1.27 0.64
C ASP A 139 11.05 1.23 1.31
N ALA A 140 11.16 0.69 2.53
CA ALA A 140 12.42 0.52 3.26
C ALA A 140 13.25 1.82 3.40
N ASP A 141 12.63 3.00 3.28
CA ASP A 141 13.27 4.30 3.52
C ASP A 141 13.22 4.71 5.00
N GLY A 142 12.62 3.86 5.84
CA GLY A 142 12.43 4.07 7.26
C GLY A 142 11.17 4.87 7.58
N GLN A 143 10.40 5.34 6.60
CA GLN A 143 9.06 5.90 6.77
C GLN A 143 8.03 4.80 6.60
N ALA A 144 7.04 4.76 7.48
CA ALA A 144 5.94 3.84 7.28
C ALA A 144 4.96 4.41 6.23
N GLU A 145 4.52 3.56 5.32
CA GLU A 145 3.33 3.78 4.49
C GLU A 145 2.09 3.19 5.14
N LEU A 146 0.92 3.67 4.69
CA LEU A 146 -0.36 3.09 5.04
C LEU A 146 -0.63 1.96 4.06
N VAL A 147 -0.71 0.75 4.59
CA VAL A 147 -1.05 -0.46 3.85
C VAL A 147 -2.50 -0.82 4.14
N ILE A 148 -3.29 -0.96 3.08
CA ILE A 148 -4.68 -1.41 3.12
C ILE A 148 -4.78 -2.75 2.42
N GLU A 149 -5.16 -3.78 3.16
CA GLU A 149 -5.53 -5.08 2.60
C GLU A 149 -7.04 -5.13 2.45
N GLU A 150 -7.50 -5.45 1.24
CA GLU A 150 -8.91 -5.53 0.87
C GLU A 150 -9.33 -6.99 0.74
N SER A 151 -10.55 -7.31 1.16
CA SER A 151 -11.17 -8.61 0.91
C SER A 151 -12.69 -8.48 0.78
N ASP A 152 -13.31 -9.14 -0.20
CA ASP A 152 -14.78 -9.25 -0.26
C ASP A 152 -15.33 -10.18 0.82
N GLY A 153 -14.54 -11.15 1.29
CA GLY A 153 -14.93 -12.10 2.32
C GLY A 153 -15.66 -13.33 1.76
N GLU A 154 -15.76 -13.44 0.44
CA GLU A 154 -16.36 -14.57 -0.26
C GLU A 154 -15.49 -15.83 -0.14
N VAL A 155 -16.13 -17.01 -0.15
CA VAL A 155 -15.43 -18.28 0.09
C VAL A 155 -14.96 -18.95 -1.20
N GLU A 156 -15.76 -18.88 -2.28
CA GLU A 156 -15.49 -19.63 -3.50
C GLU A 156 -14.49 -18.94 -4.44
N THR A 157 -14.60 -17.61 -4.60
CA THR A 157 -13.69 -16.80 -5.42
C THR A 157 -13.33 -15.49 -4.71
N PRO A 158 -12.57 -15.54 -3.61
CA PRO A 158 -12.29 -14.35 -2.81
C PRO A 158 -11.52 -13.32 -3.62
N TYR A 159 -12.08 -12.12 -3.77
CA TYR A 159 -11.28 -10.95 -4.11
C TYR A 159 -10.38 -10.62 -2.93
N ARG A 160 -9.10 -10.37 -3.25
CA ARG A 160 -8.14 -9.77 -2.35
C ARG A 160 -7.44 -8.64 -3.07
N GLY A 161 -7.22 -7.53 -2.38
CA GLY A 161 -6.54 -6.35 -2.91
C GLY A 161 -5.50 -5.81 -1.95
N LEU A 162 -4.55 -5.05 -2.50
CA LEU A 162 -3.53 -4.34 -1.73
C LEU A 162 -3.45 -2.91 -2.23
N ARG A 163 -3.51 -1.95 -1.31
CA ARG A 163 -3.23 -0.54 -1.57
C ARG A 163 -2.15 -0.04 -0.62
N VAL A 164 -1.29 0.84 -1.12
CA VAL A 164 -0.21 1.45 -0.34
C VAL A 164 -0.26 2.95 -0.55
N PHE A 165 -0.25 3.73 0.53
CA PHE A 165 -0.25 5.19 0.49
C PHE A 165 0.95 5.76 1.23
N ALA A 166 1.66 6.68 0.59
CA ALA A 166 2.56 7.57 1.29
C ALA A 166 1.76 8.68 1.97
N TYR A 167 2.19 9.06 3.16
CA TYR A 167 1.70 10.24 3.88
C TYR A 167 2.89 11.00 4.44
N ALA A 168 2.73 12.31 4.58
CA ALA A 168 3.74 13.15 5.22
C ALA A 168 3.05 14.32 5.95
N PRO A 169 3.68 14.84 7.01
CA PRO A 169 3.19 16.03 7.68
C PRO A 169 3.06 17.21 6.72
N GLY A 170 1.98 18.00 6.85
CA GLY A 170 1.77 19.17 6.00
C GLY A 170 1.31 18.86 4.57
N VAL A 171 1.18 17.59 4.19
CA VAL A 171 0.53 17.21 2.93
C VAL A 171 -0.96 17.03 3.18
N GLU A 172 -1.78 17.75 2.42
CA GLU A 172 -3.24 17.76 2.59
C GLU A 172 -3.89 16.39 2.38
N ARG A 173 -3.26 15.50 1.58
CA ARG A 173 -3.81 14.18 1.23
C ARG A 173 -2.71 13.12 1.15
N ALA A 174 -3.04 11.91 1.61
CA ALA A 174 -2.20 10.75 1.35
C ALA A 174 -2.14 10.45 -0.16
N ARG A 175 -0.98 10.01 -0.63
CA ARG A 175 -0.73 9.72 -2.06
C ARG A 175 -0.66 8.22 -2.27
N GLU A 176 -1.54 7.69 -3.12
CA GLU A 176 -1.52 6.27 -3.49
C GLU A 176 -0.24 5.95 -4.30
N LEU A 177 0.56 5.01 -3.79
CA LEU A 177 1.77 4.50 -4.42
C LEU A 177 1.49 3.23 -5.22
N PHE A 178 0.47 2.49 -4.82
CA PHE A 178 0.13 1.17 -5.34
C PHE A 178 -1.33 0.84 -5.05
N ALA A 179 -2.01 0.23 -6.02
CA ALA A 179 -3.34 -0.35 -5.86
C ALA A 179 -3.50 -1.48 -6.88
N GLN A 180 -3.57 -2.73 -6.42
CA GLN A 180 -3.73 -3.90 -7.28
C GLN A 180 -4.52 -5.00 -6.59
N ALA A 181 -5.21 -5.82 -7.39
CA ALA A 181 -5.73 -7.10 -6.93
C ALA A 181 -4.56 -8.06 -6.63
N LEU A 182 -4.66 -8.83 -5.56
CA LEU A 182 -3.76 -9.94 -5.28
C LEU A 182 -4.16 -11.11 -6.19
N LYS A 183 -3.51 -11.18 -7.35
CA LYS A 183 -3.75 -12.20 -8.36
C LYS A 183 -2.45 -12.62 -9.03
N VAL A 184 -2.25 -13.92 -9.15
CA VAL A 184 -1.23 -14.52 -10.04
C VAL A 184 -1.86 -15.64 -10.85
N THR A 185 -1.35 -15.88 -12.06
CA THR A 185 -1.81 -16.95 -12.95
C THR A 185 -0.68 -17.97 -13.11
N THR A 186 -0.92 -19.23 -12.75
CA THR A 186 0.06 -20.31 -12.87
C THR A 186 0.31 -20.69 -14.33
N ALA A 187 1.33 -21.52 -14.59
CA ALA A 187 1.65 -21.99 -15.93
C ALA A 187 0.50 -22.80 -16.58
N GLU A 188 -0.32 -23.44 -15.77
CA GLU A 188 -1.51 -24.21 -16.18
C GLU A 188 -2.73 -23.30 -16.48
N GLY A 189 -2.59 -21.98 -16.33
CA GLY A 189 -3.67 -21.01 -16.55
C GLY A 189 -4.60 -20.82 -15.35
N LEU A 190 -4.27 -21.40 -14.19
CA LEU A 190 -5.08 -21.23 -12.98
C LEU A 190 -4.81 -19.87 -12.33
N THR A 191 -5.86 -19.08 -12.11
CA THR A 191 -5.79 -17.87 -11.29
C THR A 191 -5.86 -18.26 -9.82
N ILE A 192 -4.91 -17.76 -9.02
CA ILE A 192 -4.91 -17.95 -7.57
C ILE A 192 -4.71 -16.61 -6.85
N VAL A 193 -5.09 -16.61 -5.57
CA VAL A 193 -4.85 -15.50 -4.64
C VAL A 193 -3.49 -15.72 -3.96
N PRO A 194 -2.46 -14.92 -4.27
CA PRO A 194 -1.13 -15.05 -3.69
C PRO A 194 -1.07 -14.45 -2.28
N THR A 195 -0.02 -14.80 -1.55
CA THR A 195 0.47 -13.98 -0.43
C THR A 195 1.33 -12.84 -0.98
N TRP A 196 1.54 -11.77 -0.20
CA TRP A 196 2.41 -10.68 -0.60
C TRP A 196 3.47 -10.37 0.46
N LYS A 197 4.62 -9.88 0.02
CA LYS A 197 5.74 -9.42 0.87
C LYS A 197 6.49 -8.29 0.19
N THR A 198 7.32 -7.59 0.94
CA THR A 198 8.26 -6.60 0.41
C THR A 198 9.65 -7.21 0.25
N GLY A 199 10.47 -6.63 -0.62
CA GLY A 199 11.83 -7.08 -0.85
C GLY A 199 12.60 -6.16 -1.79
N ALA A 200 13.72 -6.67 -2.31
CA ALA A 200 14.53 -5.99 -3.31
C ALA A 200 14.80 -6.91 -4.50
N ILE A 201 14.69 -6.37 -5.71
CA ILE A 201 14.97 -7.04 -6.99
C ILE A 201 15.86 -6.10 -7.80
N ASP A 202 17.05 -6.57 -8.17
CA ASP A 202 18.04 -5.79 -8.94
C ASP A 202 18.32 -4.40 -8.35
N GLY A 203 18.42 -4.34 -7.01
CA GLY A 203 18.63 -3.09 -6.27
C GLY A 203 17.42 -2.16 -6.20
N LYS A 204 16.30 -2.50 -6.85
CA LYS A 204 15.03 -1.80 -6.74
C LYS A 204 14.17 -2.44 -5.65
N ARG A 205 13.42 -1.61 -4.96
CA ARG A 205 12.44 -2.02 -3.96
C ARG A 205 11.25 -2.69 -4.65
N ALA A 206 10.67 -3.70 -4.04
CA ALA A 206 9.64 -4.50 -4.68
C ALA A 206 8.52 -4.92 -3.73
N ILE A 207 7.29 -4.96 -4.26
CA ILE A 207 6.18 -5.73 -3.74
C ILE A 207 6.14 -7.04 -4.53
N ILE A 208 6.17 -8.16 -3.84
CA ILE A 208 6.28 -9.50 -4.42
C ILE A 208 5.05 -10.29 -4.03
N TYR A 209 4.28 -10.71 -5.02
CA TYR A 209 3.23 -11.69 -4.87
C TYR A 209 3.82 -13.08 -5.06
N ASP A 210 3.47 -14.00 -4.16
CA ASP A 210 4.00 -15.37 -4.08
C ASP A 210 2.84 -16.34 -3.81
N GLY A 211 2.55 -17.20 -4.79
CA GLY A 211 1.47 -18.19 -4.73
C GLY A 211 1.77 -19.40 -5.60
N ALA A 212 1.69 -20.60 -5.03
CA ALA A 212 1.90 -21.88 -5.72
C ALA A 212 3.18 -21.92 -6.60
N GLY A 213 4.27 -21.32 -6.14
CA GLY A 213 5.53 -21.26 -6.90
C GLY A 213 5.51 -20.30 -8.10
N THR A 214 4.44 -19.52 -8.25
CA THR A 214 4.30 -18.45 -9.24
C THR A 214 4.42 -17.08 -8.56
N TYR A 215 5.11 -16.17 -9.23
CA TYR A 215 5.40 -14.83 -8.72
C TYR A 215 4.77 -13.74 -9.61
N ALA A 216 4.38 -12.62 -9.01
CA ALA A 216 4.24 -11.35 -9.71
C ALA A 216 4.99 -10.27 -8.94
N ILE A 217 5.83 -9.51 -9.64
CA ILE A 217 6.75 -8.56 -9.03
C ILE A 217 6.38 -7.16 -9.49
N TYR A 218 6.27 -6.25 -8.54
CA TYR A 218 6.09 -4.83 -8.79
C TYR A 218 7.28 -4.08 -8.20
N THR A 219 8.07 -3.42 -9.03
CA THR A 219 9.24 -2.65 -8.58
C THR A 219 8.91 -1.17 -8.47
N PHE A 220 9.57 -0.50 -7.52
CA PHE A 220 9.40 0.92 -7.29
C PHE A 220 10.10 1.73 -8.38
N ASP A 221 9.36 2.59 -9.06
CA ASP A 221 9.89 3.59 -9.97
C ASP A 221 10.13 4.91 -9.22
N PRO A 222 11.39 5.38 -9.07
CA PRO A 222 11.69 6.65 -8.40
C PRO A 222 11.22 7.88 -9.17
N GLY A 223 11.02 7.80 -10.49
CA GLY A 223 10.57 8.92 -11.30
C GLY A 223 9.10 9.28 -11.02
N THR A 224 8.23 8.27 -11.04
CA THR A 224 6.80 8.41 -10.72
C THR A 224 6.51 8.26 -9.23
N ARG A 225 7.46 7.70 -8.48
CA ARG A 225 7.35 7.32 -7.07
C ARG A 225 6.13 6.43 -6.82
N THR A 226 5.95 5.40 -7.63
CA THR A 226 4.90 4.37 -7.52
C THR A 226 5.51 2.98 -7.76
N PHE A 227 4.78 1.94 -7.40
CA PHE A 227 5.15 0.56 -7.74
C PHE A 227 4.48 0.15 -9.07
N THR A 228 5.26 -0.37 -10.00
CA THR A 228 4.80 -0.78 -11.34
C THR A 228 5.17 -2.23 -11.61
N PHE A 229 4.35 -2.94 -12.38
CA PHE A 229 4.60 -4.34 -12.72
C PHE A 229 5.94 -4.48 -13.46
N ASP A 230 6.79 -5.38 -12.98
CA ASP A 230 8.11 -5.66 -13.53
C ASP A 230 8.06 -6.98 -14.28
N GLU A 231 7.82 -6.90 -15.58
CA GLU A 231 7.67 -8.07 -16.45
C GLU A 231 8.95 -8.90 -16.52
N ALA A 232 10.12 -8.25 -16.58
CA ALA A 232 11.41 -8.93 -16.66
C ALA A 232 11.74 -9.68 -15.37
N ALA A 233 11.58 -9.03 -14.22
CA ALA A 233 11.76 -9.67 -12.92
C ALA A 233 10.78 -10.83 -12.71
N THR A 234 9.51 -10.61 -13.08
CA THR A 234 8.46 -11.62 -12.98
C THR A 234 8.77 -12.83 -13.86
N ALA A 235 9.16 -12.64 -15.12
CA ALA A 235 9.54 -13.72 -16.02
C ALA A 235 10.78 -14.48 -15.52
N ALA A 236 11.78 -13.79 -14.98
CA ALA A 236 12.97 -14.42 -14.42
C ALA A 236 12.66 -15.33 -13.21
N LYS A 237 11.63 -15.01 -12.42
CA LYS A 237 11.17 -15.83 -11.29
C LYS A 237 10.19 -16.94 -11.68
N ASN A 238 9.63 -16.89 -12.87
CA ASN A 238 8.73 -17.90 -13.42
C ASN A 238 9.32 -18.50 -14.70
N PRO A 239 10.47 -19.20 -14.65
CA PRO A 239 11.06 -19.78 -15.85
C PRO A 239 10.08 -20.76 -16.48
N LYS A 240 9.73 -20.52 -17.75
CA LYS A 240 8.89 -21.44 -18.52
C LYS A 240 9.57 -22.81 -18.56
N PRO A 241 8.84 -23.92 -18.35
CA PRO A 241 9.40 -25.25 -18.56
C PRO A 241 10.06 -25.31 -19.95
N ALA A 242 11.25 -25.90 -20.03
CA ALA A 242 11.89 -26.15 -21.31
C ALA A 242 10.89 -26.90 -22.20
N ALA A 243 10.70 -26.44 -23.44
CA ALA A 243 9.84 -27.13 -24.39
C ALA A 243 10.27 -28.60 -24.43
N GLU A 244 9.31 -29.50 -24.23
CA GLU A 244 9.56 -30.94 -24.30
C GLU A 244 10.23 -31.21 -25.65
N PRO A 245 11.41 -31.88 -25.68
CA PRO A 245 12.09 -32.14 -26.94
C PRO A 245 11.09 -32.85 -27.86
N ALA A 246 10.94 -32.30 -29.07
CA ALA A 246 10.04 -32.88 -30.05
C ALA A 246 10.31 -34.39 -30.12
N PRO A 247 9.26 -35.25 -30.08
CA PRO A 247 9.46 -36.67 -30.24
C PRO A 247 10.29 -36.89 -31.51
N PRO A 248 11.29 -37.79 -31.48
CA PRO A 248 12.10 -38.06 -32.65
C PRO A 248 11.16 -38.36 -33.82
N ILE A 249 11.30 -37.62 -34.92
CA ILE A 249 10.55 -37.89 -36.14
C ILE A 249 10.93 -39.31 -36.55
N GLU A 250 9.98 -40.25 -36.49
CA GLU A 250 10.18 -41.59 -37.05
C GLU A 250 10.64 -41.44 -38.50
N GLY A 251 11.88 -41.86 -38.78
CA GLY A 251 12.48 -41.82 -40.10
C GLY A 251 13.59 -40.79 -40.32
N GLN A 252 14.00 -40.01 -39.31
CA GLN A 252 15.19 -39.17 -39.43
C GLN A 252 16.45 -39.99 -39.05
N PRO A 253 17.36 -40.30 -39.99
CA PRO A 253 18.57 -41.06 -39.67
C PRO A 253 19.45 -40.26 -38.71
N ALA A 254 20.01 -40.95 -37.73
CA ALA A 254 20.97 -40.37 -36.80
C ALA A 254 22.12 -39.70 -37.58
N PRO A 255 22.57 -38.50 -37.19
CA PRO A 255 23.75 -37.90 -37.79
C PRO A 255 24.98 -38.71 -37.36
N GLY A 256 25.39 -39.69 -38.16
CA GLY A 256 26.54 -40.52 -37.78
C GLY A 256 26.90 -41.74 -38.61
N GLU A 257 26.11 -42.17 -39.61
CA GLU A 257 26.56 -43.25 -40.50
C GLU A 257 27.03 -42.71 -41.84
N ALA A 258 28.36 -42.69 -42.01
CA ALA A 258 28.99 -42.55 -43.31
C ALA A 258 28.49 -43.67 -44.25
N PRO A 259 28.16 -43.38 -45.52
CA PRO A 259 27.73 -44.42 -46.45
C PRO A 259 28.88 -45.43 -46.67
N PRO A 260 28.56 -46.73 -46.87
CA PRO A 260 29.57 -47.74 -47.15
C PRO A 260 30.27 -47.42 -48.47
N ALA A 261 31.58 -47.58 -48.50
CA ALA A 261 32.42 -47.36 -49.67
C ALA A 261 31.95 -48.22 -50.85
N ASP A 262 31.65 -47.56 -51.97
CA ASP A 262 31.36 -48.19 -53.25
C ASP A 262 32.49 -49.16 -53.65
N ALA A 263 32.10 -50.38 -53.96
CA ALA A 263 32.99 -51.40 -54.52
C ALA A 263 33.51 -50.94 -55.89
N GLU A 264 34.82 -50.70 -55.98
CA GLU A 264 35.54 -50.44 -57.22
C GLU A 264 35.26 -51.54 -58.26
N LYS A 265 34.55 -51.19 -59.32
CA LYS A 265 34.58 -51.92 -60.58
C LYS A 265 35.94 -51.69 -61.24
N LYS A 266 36.77 -52.74 -61.31
CA LYS A 266 37.95 -52.81 -62.20
C LYS A 266 37.54 -52.58 -63.65
N PRO A 267 38.20 -51.66 -64.39
CA PRO A 267 38.17 -51.69 -65.85
C PRO A 267 39.23 -52.67 -66.35
N THR A 268 38.79 -53.66 -67.13
CA THR A 268 39.65 -54.51 -67.97
C THR A 268 40.22 -53.66 -69.10
N PHE A 269 41.54 -53.51 -69.15
CA PHE A 269 42.25 -52.98 -70.30
C PHE A 269 42.82 -54.15 -71.09
N GLU A 270 42.27 -54.42 -72.28
CA GLU A 270 42.95 -55.17 -73.33
C GLU A 270 43.69 -54.16 -74.22
N LEU A 271 44.94 -54.49 -74.56
CA LEU A 271 45.77 -53.82 -75.56
C LEU A 271 46.43 -54.93 -76.41
N PRO A 272 46.87 -54.59 -77.64
CA PRO A 272 46.50 -55.23 -78.90
C PRO A 272 47.08 -56.63 -79.18
#